data_AF-A0A5W9CU94-F1
#
_entry.id   AF-A0A5W9CU94-F1
#
_cell.length_a   1.000
_cell.length_b   1.000
_cell.length_c   1.000
_cell.angle_alpha   90.00
_cell.angle_beta   90.00
_cell.angle_gamma   90.00
#
_symmetry.space_group_name_H-M   'P 1'
#
loop_
_entity.id
_entity.type
_entity.pdbx_description
1 polymer ?
#
loop_
_entity_poly.entity_id
_entity_poly.type
_entity_poly.pdbx_seq_one_letter_code
_entity_poly.pdbx_strand_id
1 'polypeptide(L)' 'RFHHDGNPIMTWCIGNVVGKTIPGNDDVVKPVKEQAENKIDGAVALIMAVGRAMLYEKEDTLSDHIESYGIRSL' A
#
# COMPACT_ATOMS: atom_id res chain seq x y z
N ARG A 1 -2.79 13.87 -0.67
CA ARG A 1 -4.21 13.46 -0.54
C ARG A 1 -4.37 12.20 -1.37
N PHE A 2 -4.78 11.10 -0.75
CA PHE A 2 -5.03 9.84 -1.44
C PHE A 2 -6.46 9.84 -1.97
N HIS A 3 -6.66 9.54 -3.24
CA HIS A 3 -7.98 9.46 -3.87
C HIS A 3 -8.24 8.01 -4.24
N HIS A 4 -9.24 7.41 -3.60
CA HIS A 4 -9.82 6.16 -4.07
C HIS A 4 -10.92 6.48 -5.10
N ASP A 5 -11.16 5.57 -6.03
CA ASP A 5 -12.10 5.62 -7.17
C ASP A 5 -13.60 5.73 -6.80
N GLY A 6 -13.90 5.91 -5.51
CA GLY A 6 -15.28 5.89 -4.99
C GLY A 6 -15.91 4.49 -4.95
N ASN A 7 -15.13 3.41 -5.05
CA ASN A 7 -15.68 2.06 -4.96
C ASN A 7 -16.37 1.84 -3.61
N PRO A 8 -17.69 1.52 -3.59
CA PRO A 8 -18.46 1.41 -2.35
C PRO A 8 -17.98 0.29 -1.43
N ILE A 9 -17.43 -0.79 -1.99
CA ILE A 9 -16.85 -1.90 -1.21
C ILE A 9 -15.57 -1.45 -0.51
N MET A 10 -14.75 -0.66 -1.20
CA MET A 10 -13.53 -0.10 -0.60
C MET A 10 -13.87 0.85 0.54
N THR A 11 -14.83 1.76 0.31
CA THR A 11 -15.31 2.67 1.34
C THR A 11 -15.85 1.92 2.56
N TRP A 12 -16.62 0.85 2.34
CA TRP A 12 -17.10 0.00 3.43
C TRP A 12 -15.96 -0.69 4.19
N CYS A 13 -15.00 -1.30 3.49
CA CYS A 13 -13.85 -1.96 4.12
C CYS A 13 -13.02 -0.99 4.95
N ILE A 14 -12.79 0.23 4.46
CA ILE A 14 -12.10 1.29 5.19
C ILE A 14 -12.91 1.76 6.40
N GLY A 15 -14.24 1.85 6.30
CA GLY A 15 -15.09 2.23 7.43
C GLY A 15 -15.10 1.21 8.58
N ASN A 16 -14.74 -0.04 8.30
CA ASN A 16 -14.78 -1.13 9.28
C ASN A 16 -13.41 -1.44 9.93
N VAL A 17 -12.31 -0.89 9.43
CA VAL A 17 -10.97 -1.21 9.92
C VAL A 17 -10.66 -0.44 11.20
N VAL A 18 -10.19 -1.14 12.22
CA VAL A 18 -9.79 -0.57 13.52
C VAL A 18 -8.34 -0.96 13.81
N GLY A 19 -7.54 -0.03 14.33
CA GLY A 19 -6.21 -0.33 14.83
C GLY A 19 -6.28 -0.83 16.28
N LYS A 20 -5.71 -2.01 16.57
CA LYS A 20 -5.51 -2.50 17.95
C LYS A 20 -4.04 -2.80 18.20
N THR A 21 -3.55 -2.47 19.39
CA THR A 21 -2.21 -2.85 19.81
C THR A 21 -2.12 -4.36 20.05
N ILE A 22 -0.90 -4.89 20.04
CA ILE A 22 -0.66 -6.28 20.40
C ILE A 22 -0.54 -6.37 21.93
N PRO A 23 -1.14 -7.38 22.59
CA PRO A 23 -0.98 -7.54 24.04
C PRO A 23 0.50 -7.57 24.44
N GLY A 24 0.90 -6.64 25.32
CA GLY A 24 2.29 -6.51 25.78
C GLY A 24 3.21 -5.69 24.88
N ASN A 25 2.70 -5.08 23.80
CA ASN A 25 3.46 -4.15 22.96
C ASN A 25 2.55 -3.04 22.39
N ASP A 26 2.65 -1.85 22.97
CA ASP A 26 1.85 -0.69 22.58
C ASP A 26 2.41 0.04 21.34
N ASP A 27 3.64 -0.28 20.91
CA ASP A 27 4.27 0.33 19.73
C ASP A 27 3.81 -0.31 18.42
N VAL A 28 3.17 -1.49 18.48
CA VAL A 28 2.73 -2.23 17.29
C VAL A 28 1.21 -2.28 17.22
N VAL A 29 0.66 -1.64 16.19
CA VAL A 29 -0.78 -1.63 15.90
C VAL A 29 -1.07 -2.55 14.71
N LYS A 30 -2.04 -3.45 14.88
CA LYS A 30 -2.56 -4.31 13.82
C LYS A 30 -3.96 -3.87 13.37
N PRO A 31 -4.28 -3.93 12.07
CA PRO A 31 -5.64 -3.73 11.59
C PRO A 31 -6.51 -4.93 11.97
N VAL A 32 -7.70 -4.66 12.51
CA VAL A 32 -8.70 -5.66 12.90
C VAL A 32 -10.10 -5.22 12.50
N LYS A 33 -11.04 -6.17 12.59
CA LYS A 33 -12.48 -5.93 12.51
C LYS A 33 -13.13 -6.16 13.88
N GLU A 34 -14.13 -5.37 14.23
CA GLU A 34 -14.86 -5.53 15.50
C GLU A 34 -15.94 -6.61 15.46
N GLN A 35 -16.55 -6.81 14.29
CA GLN A 35 -17.63 -7.78 14.07
C GLN A 35 -17.23 -8.82 13.01
N ALA A 36 -17.81 -10.01 13.06
CA ALA A 36 -17.41 -11.12 12.20
C ALA A 36 -17.82 -10.90 10.73
N GLU A 37 -18.97 -10.26 10.52
CA GLU A 37 -19.57 -9.85 9.26
C GLU A 37 -18.77 -8.77 8.53
N ASN A 38 -18.05 -7.91 9.28
CA ASN A 38 -17.23 -6.85 8.71
C ASN A 38 -16.11 -7.43 7.84
N LYS A 39 -15.84 -6.75 6.72
CA LYS A 39 -14.69 -7.04 5.87
C LYS A 39 -13.73 -5.87 5.91
N ILE A 40 -12.44 -6.20 5.84
CA ILE A 40 -11.33 -5.24 5.86
C ILE A 40 -10.30 -5.56 4.77
N ASP A 41 -10.59 -6.52 3.89
CA ASP A 41 -9.66 -7.02 2.88
C ASP A 41 -9.17 -5.89 1.97
N GLY A 42 -10.06 -4.99 1.55
CA GLY A 42 -9.70 -3.81 0.76
C GLY A 42 -8.78 -2.83 1.50
N ALA A 43 -9.01 -2.61 2.80
CA ALA A 43 -8.16 -1.75 3.60
C ALA A 43 -6.77 -2.38 3.83
N VAL A 44 -6.72 -3.68 4.12
CA VAL A 44 -5.45 -4.42 4.30
C VAL A 44 -4.67 -4.48 2.99
N ALA A 45 -5.35 -4.75 1.86
CA ALA A 45 -4.73 -4.72 0.53
C ALA A 45 -4.11 -3.35 0.23
N LEU A 46 -4.80 -2.26 0.56
CA LEU A 46 -4.26 -0.90 0.39
C LEU A 46 -3.04 -0.65 1.25
N ILE A 47 -3.06 -1.01 2.54
CA ILE A 47 -1.92 -0.86 3.44
C ILE A 47 -0.69 -1.59 2.86
N MET A 48 -0.88 -2.83 2.41
CA MET A 48 0.19 -3.61 1.77
C MET A 48 0.67 -2.96 0.46
N ALA A 49 -0.24 -2.47 -0.37
CA ALA A 49 0.11 -1.80 -1.62
C ALA A 49 0.94 -0.54 -1.38
N VAL A 50 0.60 0.28 -0.38
CA VAL A 50 1.38 1.46 0.00
C VAL A 50 2.76 1.06 0.50
N GLY A 51 2.86 0.06 1.37
CA GLY A 51 4.15 -0.46 1.83
C GLY A 51 5.04 -0.93 0.68
N ARG A 52 4.46 -1.59 -0.33
CA ARG A 52 5.18 -1.99 -1.54
C ARG A 52 5.59 -0.81 -2.41
N ALA A 53 4.72 0.20 -2.55
CA ALA A 53 5.03 1.40 -3.32
C ALA A 53 6.17 2.21 -2.69
N MET A 54 6.27 2.24 -1.35
CA MET A 54 7.37 2.92 -0.64
C MET A 54 8.72 2.23 -0.85
N LEU A 55 8.73 0.92 -1.11
CA LEU A 55 9.92 0.12 -1.39
C LEU A 55 10.16 -0.07 -2.89
N TYR A 56 9.40 0.62 -3.74
CA TYR A 56 9.58 0.53 -5.18
C TYR A 56 10.83 1.31 -5.57
N GLU A 57 11.90 0.58 -5.86
CA GLU A 57 13.07 1.13 -6.54
C GLU A 57 12.78 1.12 -8.05
N LYS A 58 12.83 2.30 -8.67
CA LYS A 58 12.74 2.40 -10.13
C LYS A 58 14.00 1.74 -10.69
N GLU A 59 13.84 0.63 -11.39
CA GLU A 59 14.91 0.11 -12.24
C GLU A 59 15.15 1.09 -13.38
N ASP A 60 16.41 1.51 -13.54
CA ASP A 60 16.81 2.32 -14.69
C ASP A 60 16.57 1.49 -15.95
N THR A 61 15.70 2.00 -16.82
CA THR A 61 15.45 1.35 -18.10
C THR A 61 16.63 1.59 -19.04
N LEU A 62 16.75 0.76 -20.07
CA LEU A 62 17.75 0.97 -21.12
C LEU A 62 17.63 2.38 -21.75
N SER A 63 16.40 2.89 -21.86
CA SER A 63 16.14 4.26 -22.32
C SER A 63 16.71 5.31 -21.36
N ASP A 64 16.48 5.17 -20.05
CA ASP A 64 17.03 6.08 -19.03
C ASP A 64 18.58 6.09 -19.08
N HIS A 65 19.19 4.92 -19.32
CA HIS A 65 20.64 4.79 -19.46
C HIS A 65 21.18 5.44 -20.75
N ILE A 66 20.51 5.22 -21.89
CA ILE A 66 20.90 5.83 -23.18
C ILE A 66 20.76 7.36 -23.14
N GLU A 67 19.73 7.89 -22.49
CA GLU A 67 19.56 9.33 -22.31
C GLU A 67 20.68 9.93 -21.46
N SER A 68 21.13 9.21 -20.42
CA SER A 68 22.15 9.68 -19.49
C SER A 68 23.58 9.61 -20.03
N TYR A 69 23.90 8.57 -20.80
CA TYR A 69 25.28 8.26 -21.21
C TYR A 69 25.51 8.30 -22.73
N GLY A 70 24.44 8.42 -23.53
CA GLY A 70 24.48 8.38 -24.99
C GLY A 70 24.78 6.99 -25.55
N ILE A 71 24.69 6.85 -26.87
CA ILE A 71 25.09 5.62 -27.57
C ILE A 71 26.58 5.71 -27.88
N ARG A 72 27.41 4.89 -27.23
CA ARG A 72 28.80 4.69 -27.65
C ARG A 72 28.84 3.62 -28.73
N SER A 73 29.06 4.04 -29.96
CA SER A 73 29.45 3.13 -31.06
C SER A 73 30.88 2.66 -30.84
N LEU A 74 31.11 1.36 -31.03
CA LEU A 74 32.44 0.80 -31.27
C LEU A 74 32.99 1.24 -32.63
#